data_AF-V2YMB1-F1
#
_entry.id   AF-V2YMB1-F1
#
_cell.length_a   1.000
_cell.length_b   1.000
_cell.length_c   1.000
_cell.angle_alpha   90.00
_cell.angle_beta   90.00
_cell.angle_gamma   90.00
#
_symmetry.space_group_name_H-M   'P 1'
#
loop_
_entity.id
_entity.type
_entity.pdbx_description
1 polymer ?
#
loop_
_entity_poly.entity_id
_entity_poly.type
_entity_poly.pdbx_seq_one_letter_code
_entity_poly.pdbx_strand_id
1 'polypeptide(L)'
;MNHDDEDYYEYSDEEDQLESPPSGSQDDYKIGETLRPPRGTSYSVHHLYAQLNGREIDLSAVYQRDVVWDDEKQIAIIDSIFRNYYVPPVIFSVKAFDDGTEVRHCVDGKQRLTSIRRFMDGEIPHKDTRTKERVWFKNNPQFGPARKKILPEGVKDTFMKKQIVCVEFEGLTFDQERDIFQRVQMGVPLTPPEKLNVIFTPRANLTRDLITTTFGNREGIGREIEEKEVDFDPRRGRGFHVVTLASRLLTKWNLETGVRTLPGIPALETWLKESKSGGVVGVGRKRKRKGKEKAATKSGDDEAVDVPQEFRERMMKAAKTIVQLVKDPRYAMAFRSMHFAQKVSPIEMTGILVLIYLLHERGQLVVTMERLSALIVLLRADMHQKHPKSARLNTPCWQTVLAFILDAVKDPEGFWKAKVDDGEVAWAGIQVSVLKRPRKKEDDKDYTPPKKGRTDADPQYLPRLKLASTRSAPSPPPPQSPPMSELQMLWSPPSSSSPSTTTRVRNPSAGGRSAGGGG
;
A
#
# COMPACT_ATOMS: atom_id res chain seq x y z
N MET A 1 2.70 24.54 6.70
CA MET A 1 3.16 24.15 5.35
C MET A 1 4.12 23.00 5.55
N ASN A 2 3.62 21.76 5.52
CA ASN A 2 4.48 20.58 5.52
C ASN A 2 4.46 20.09 4.08
N HIS A 3 5.63 20.16 3.45
CA HIS A 3 5.91 19.50 2.19
C HIS A 3 5.66 18.01 2.35
N ASP A 4 5.01 17.44 1.34
CA ASP A 4 4.83 16.01 1.18
C ASP A 4 6.19 15.33 1.09
N ASP A 5 6.52 14.48 2.07
CA ASP A 5 7.60 13.51 1.95
C ASP A 5 7.12 12.41 0.98
N GLU A 6 7.22 12.69 -0.31
CA GLU A 6 7.28 11.66 -1.34
C GLU A 6 8.57 10.87 -1.11
N ASP A 7 8.44 9.66 -0.55
CA ASP A 7 9.53 8.70 -0.44
C ASP A 7 10.07 8.38 -1.83
N TYR A 8 11.10 9.14 -2.24
CA TYR A 8 11.88 8.95 -3.45
C TYR A 8 12.53 7.57 -3.41
N TYR A 9 12.11 6.69 -4.32
CA TYR A 9 12.78 5.43 -4.57
C TYR A 9 14.16 5.73 -5.14
N GLU A 10 15.18 5.81 -4.28
CA GLU A 10 16.56 5.76 -4.74
C GLU A 10 16.81 4.31 -5.22
N TYR A 11 16.71 4.15 -6.53
CA TYR A 11 17.34 3.03 -7.21
C TYR A 11 18.80 3.01 -6.75
N SER A 12 19.28 1.86 -6.30
CA SER A 12 20.72 1.66 -6.19
C SER A 12 21.27 1.81 -7.59
N ASP A 13 21.97 2.92 -7.84
CA ASP A 13 23.01 2.96 -8.85
C ASP A 13 24.07 1.95 -8.38
N GLU A 14 23.82 0.68 -8.69
CA GLU A 14 24.94 -0.19 -9.00
C GLU A 14 25.59 0.52 -10.19
N GLU A 15 26.77 1.10 -9.96
CA GLU A 15 27.70 1.40 -11.04
C GLU A 15 27.99 0.05 -11.72
N ASP A 16 27.11 -0.34 -12.64
CA ASP A 16 27.51 -1.14 -13.77
C ASP A 16 28.75 -0.44 -14.30
N GLN A 17 29.90 -1.10 -14.17
CA GLN A 17 31.08 -0.71 -14.89
C GLN A 17 30.68 -0.73 -16.36
N LEU A 18 30.28 0.44 -16.87
CA LEU A 18 30.08 0.71 -18.26
C LEU A 18 31.40 0.37 -18.92
N GLU A 19 31.49 -0.83 -19.48
CA GLU A 19 32.45 -1.11 -20.53
C GLU A 19 32.31 0.04 -21.52
N SER A 20 33.41 0.75 -21.73
CA SER A 20 33.49 1.84 -22.70
C SER A 20 32.80 1.39 -23.98
N PRO A 21 31.82 2.15 -24.50
CA PRO A 21 31.05 1.70 -25.65
C PRO A 21 32.04 1.43 -26.79
N PRO A 22 31.89 0.32 -27.53
CA PRO A 22 32.68 0.12 -28.74
C PRO A 22 32.44 1.33 -29.63
N SER A 23 33.53 2.02 -29.99
CA SER A 23 33.46 3.15 -30.93
C SER A 23 32.98 2.61 -32.28
N GLY A 24 31.69 2.76 -32.57
CA GLY A 24 31.12 2.25 -33.81
C GLY A 24 29.61 2.41 -33.89
N SER A 25 29.19 3.30 -34.80
CA SER A 25 27.85 3.60 -35.29
C SER A 25 26.88 4.30 -34.33
N GLN A 26 26.39 5.44 -34.82
CA GLN A 26 25.34 6.28 -34.26
C GLN A 26 24.01 5.52 -34.38
N ASP A 27 23.77 4.57 -33.47
CA ASP A 27 22.50 3.84 -33.41
C ASP A 27 21.42 4.77 -32.85
N ASP A 28 20.56 5.26 -33.74
CA ASP A 28 19.37 6.04 -33.40
C ASP A 28 18.54 5.30 -32.33
N TYR A 29 18.34 5.95 -31.18
CA TYR A 29 17.44 5.45 -30.14
C TYR A 29 16.04 5.23 -30.72
N LYS A 30 15.57 3.97 -30.68
CA LYS A 30 14.21 3.60 -31.08
C LYS A 30 13.43 3.13 -29.85
N ILE A 31 12.25 3.73 -29.66
CA ILE A 31 11.29 3.23 -28.68
C ILE A 31 10.95 1.79 -29.09
N GLY A 32 10.97 0.86 -28.12
CA GLY A 32 10.59 -0.55 -28.31
C GLY A 32 9.12 -0.71 -28.70
N GLU A 33 8.56 -1.92 -28.58
CA GLU A 33 7.19 -2.25 -29.02
C GLU A 33 6.13 -1.15 -28.72
N THR A 34 5.80 -0.35 -29.74
CA THR A 34 4.80 0.72 -29.63
C THR A 34 3.42 0.19 -30.01
N LEU A 35 2.39 0.60 -29.27
CA LEU A 35 1.01 0.36 -29.68
C LEU A 35 0.71 1.07 -30.99
N ARG A 36 -0.22 0.50 -31.78
CA ARG A 36 -0.79 1.21 -32.91
C ARG A 36 -1.51 2.48 -32.41
N PRO A 37 -1.45 3.60 -33.15
CA PRO A 37 -2.17 4.80 -32.78
C PRO A 37 -3.66 4.51 -32.56
N PRO A 38 -4.25 4.93 -31.43
CA PRO A 38 -5.67 4.71 -31.19
C PRO A 38 -6.53 5.57 -32.12
N ARG A 39 -7.75 5.10 -32.39
CA ARG A 39 -8.76 5.84 -33.13
C ARG A 39 -9.65 6.63 -32.17
N GLY A 40 -9.67 7.95 -32.31
CA GLY A 40 -10.66 8.80 -31.66
C GLY A 40 -11.97 8.78 -32.46
N THR A 41 -13.09 8.53 -31.79
CA THR A 41 -14.42 8.52 -32.40
C THR A 41 -15.47 9.09 -31.44
N SER A 42 -16.70 9.26 -31.89
CA SER A 42 -17.82 9.63 -31.04
C SER A 42 -19.04 8.82 -31.43
N TYR A 43 -19.72 8.27 -30.43
CA TYR A 43 -20.94 7.49 -30.62
C TYR A 43 -22.11 8.19 -29.95
N SER A 44 -23.28 8.09 -30.58
CA SER A 44 -24.51 8.54 -29.94
C SER A 44 -24.84 7.65 -28.73
N VAL A 45 -25.49 8.22 -27.74
CA VAL A 45 -26.01 7.47 -26.59
C VAL A 45 -26.90 6.31 -27.04
N HIS A 46 -27.72 6.52 -28.07
CA HIS A 46 -28.54 5.47 -28.67
C HIS A 46 -27.68 4.30 -29.20
N HIS A 47 -26.61 4.59 -29.93
CA HIS A 47 -25.75 3.57 -30.50
C HIS A 47 -25.06 2.75 -29.40
N LEU A 48 -24.47 3.41 -28.40
CA LEU A 48 -23.84 2.73 -27.26
C LEU A 48 -24.83 1.85 -26.50
N TYR A 49 -26.07 2.32 -26.29
CA TYR A 49 -27.12 1.53 -25.65
C TYR A 49 -27.51 0.30 -26.49
N ALA A 50 -27.65 0.45 -27.81
CA ALA A 50 -27.94 -0.66 -28.70
C ALA A 50 -26.82 -1.72 -28.66
N GLN A 51 -25.56 -1.31 -28.71
CA GLN A 51 -24.40 -2.22 -28.65
C GLN A 51 -24.27 -2.94 -27.30
N LEU A 52 -24.59 -2.27 -26.19
CA LEU A 52 -24.64 -2.87 -24.85
C LEU A 52 -25.72 -3.96 -24.74
N ASN A 53 -26.86 -3.77 -25.41
CA ASN A 53 -27.96 -4.73 -25.43
C ASN A 53 -27.69 -5.87 -26.42
N GLY A 54 -27.06 -5.57 -27.56
CA GLY A 54 -26.63 -6.54 -28.57
C GLY A 54 -25.43 -7.40 -28.14
N ARG A 55 -24.83 -7.13 -26.96
CA ARG A 55 -23.60 -7.76 -26.45
C ARG A 55 -22.37 -7.55 -27.35
N GLU A 56 -22.39 -6.52 -28.17
CA GLU A 56 -21.22 -6.06 -28.94
C GLU A 56 -20.22 -5.33 -28.04
N ILE A 57 -20.70 -4.72 -26.95
CA ILE A 57 -19.84 -4.16 -25.90
C ILE A 57 -19.80 -5.11 -24.71
N ASP A 58 -18.59 -5.55 -24.36
CA ASP A 58 -18.32 -6.35 -23.18
C ASP A 58 -17.85 -5.47 -22.01
N LEU A 59 -18.58 -5.55 -20.89
CA LEU A 59 -18.28 -4.86 -19.63
C LEU A 59 -17.61 -5.78 -18.58
N SER A 60 -17.35 -7.03 -18.92
CA SER A 60 -16.88 -8.09 -18.01
C SER A 60 -15.36 -8.33 -18.05
N ALA A 61 -14.58 -7.25 -18.07
CA ALA A 61 -13.13 -7.35 -17.98
C ALA A 61 -12.69 -7.93 -16.62
N VAL A 62 -11.94 -9.04 -16.63
CA VAL A 62 -11.50 -9.81 -15.45
C VAL A 62 -10.67 -8.97 -14.45
N TYR A 63 -10.00 -7.92 -14.94
CA TYR A 63 -9.15 -7.04 -14.12
C TYR A 63 -9.88 -5.80 -13.58
N GLN A 64 -11.17 -5.61 -13.87
CA GLN A 64 -11.97 -4.52 -13.32
C GLN A 64 -12.77 -4.98 -12.10
N ARG A 65 -12.92 -4.10 -11.10
CA ARG A 65 -13.82 -4.34 -9.95
C ARG A 65 -15.29 -4.30 -10.37
N ASP A 66 -16.16 -4.96 -9.60
CA ASP A 66 -17.61 -4.85 -9.74
C ASP A 66 -18.10 -3.40 -9.58
N VAL A 67 -19.31 -3.12 -10.07
CA VAL A 67 -19.88 -1.77 -10.19
C VAL A 67 -19.85 -1.03 -8.84
N VAL A 68 -19.03 0.05 -8.75
CA VAL A 68 -18.77 0.78 -7.50
C VAL A 68 -19.59 2.08 -7.40
N TRP A 69 -20.19 2.59 -8.48
CA TRP A 69 -21.00 3.81 -8.38
C TRP A 69 -22.36 3.51 -7.75
N ASP A 70 -22.63 4.15 -6.62
CA ASP A 70 -23.97 4.27 -6.07
C ASP A 70 -24.93 4.99 -7.05
N ASP A 71 -26.23 4.85 -6.81
CA ASP A 71 -27.25 5.47 -7.65
C ASP A 71 -27.08 7.00 -7.74
N GLU A 72 -26.56 7.66 -6.70
CA GLU A 72 -26.38 9.12 -6.72
C GLU A 72 -25.37 9.57 -7.77
N LYS A 73 -24.22 8.90 -7.85
CA LYS A 73 -23.18 9.14 -8.87
C LYS A 73 -23.66 8.80 -10.27
N GLN A 74 -24.40 7.69 -10.41
CA GLN A 74 -24.96 7.31 -11.70
C GLN A 74 -26.01 8.31 -12.19
N ILE A 75 -26.85 8.83 -11.30
CA ILE A 75 -27.81 9.89 -11.63
C ILE A 75 -27.08 11.19 -12.00
N ALA A 76 -25.98 11.52 -11.31
CA ALA A 76 -25.20 12.72 -11.58
C ALA A 76 -24.57 12.70 -12.99
N ILE A 77 -24.05 11.57 -13.46
CA ILE A 77 -23.48 11.50 -14.82
C ILE A 77 -24.56 11.67 -15.91
N ILE A 78 -25.79 11.21 -15.65
CA ILE A 78 -26.91 11.42 -16.56
C ILE A 78 -27.24 12.91 -16.67
N ASP A 79 -27.28 13.63 -15.55
CA ASP A 79 -27.46 15.10 -15.57
C ASP A 79 -26.33 15.80 -16.35
N SER A 80 -25.07 15.34 -16.19
CA SER A 80 -23.94 15.84 -16.97
C SER A 80 -24.13 15.68 -18.48
N ILE A 81 -24.60 14.52 -18.93
CA ILE A 81 -24.87 14.25 -20.35
C ILE A 81 -26.01 15.13 -20.87
N PHE A 82 -27.09 15.30 -20.11
CA PHE A 82 -28.19 16.20 -20.49
C PHE A 82 -27.71 17.64 -20.69
N ARG A 83 -26.88 18.13 -19.78
CA ARG A 83 -26.41 19.52 -19.72
C ARG A 83 -25.16 19.82 -20.54
N ASN A 84 -24.61 18.82 -21.24
CA ASN A 84 -23.35 18.94 -21.99
C ASN A 84 -22.15 19.31 -21.10
N TYR A 85 -22.14 18.89 -19.84
CA TYR A 85 -20.92 18.96 -19.04
C TYR A 85 -19.87 17.99 -19.59
N TYR A 86 -18.60 18.27 -19.28
CA TYR A 86 -17.50 17.40 -19.67
C TYR A 86 -17.72 15.97 -19.12
N VAL A 87 -17.68 15.00 -20.02
CA VAL A 87 -17.73 13.56 -19.71
C VAL A 87 -16.44 12.94 -20.24
N PRO A 88 -15.61 12.33 -19.38
CA PRO A 88 -14.38 11.68 -19.82
C PRO A 88 -14.63 10.60 -20.89
N PRO A 89 -13.71 10.42 -21.85
CA PRO A 89 -13.88 9.44 -22.91
C PRO A 89 -14.11 8.01 -22.41
N VAL A 90 -14.77 7.19 -23.21
CA VAL A 90 -14.84 5.74 -23.01
C VAL A 90 -13.73 5.08 -23.83
N ILE A 91 -13.01 4.13 -23.25
CA ILE A 91 -11.90 3.45 -23.93
C ILE A 91 -12.30 2.02 -24.24
N PHE A 92 -12.14 1.62 -25.50
CA PHE A 92 -12.41 0.28 -25.98
C PHE A 92 -11.16 -0.40 -26.51
N SER A 93 -11.04 -1.70 -26.24
CA SER A 93 -10.21 -2.62 -27.00
C SER A 93 -11.11 -3.34 -28.01
N VAL A 94 -10.83 -3.16 -29.30
CA VAL A 94 -11.61 -3.74 -30.40
C VAL A 94 -10.95 -5.04 -30.82
N LYS A 95 -11.72 -6.12 -30.76
CA LYS A 95 -11.36 -7.43 -31.30
C LYS A 95 -12.25 -7.73 -32.49
N ALA A 96 -11.64 -7.75 -33.68
CA ALA A 96 -12.29 -8.22 -34.89
C ALA A 96 -12.15 -9.74 -34.97
N PHE A 97 -13.23 -10.41 -35.37
CA PHE A 97 -13.27 -11.84 -35.64
C PHE A 97 -13.27 -12.09 -37.15
N ASP A 98 -12.90 -13.31 -37.55
CA ASP A 98 -12.78 -13.71 -38.96
C ASP A 98 -14.12 -13.65 -39.73
N ASP A 99 -15.25 -13.66 -39.02
CA ASP A 99 -16.60 -13.52 -39.57
C ASP A 99 -17.01 -12.05 -39.84
N GLY A 100 -16.09 -11.11 -39.59
CA GLY A 100 -16.31 -9.68 -39.76
C GLY A 100 -17.04 -9.02 -38.59
N THR A 101 -17.35 -9.76 -37.51
CA THR A 101 -17.91 -9.18 -36.29
C THR A 101 -16.83 -8.51 -35.45
N GLU A 102 -17.21 -7.47 -34.72
CA GLU A 102 -16.34 -6.77 -33.77
C GLU A 102 -16.92 -6.82 -32.37
N VAL A 103 -16.10 -7.18 -31.39
CA VAL A 103 -16.44 -7.03 -29.98
C VAL A 103 -15.56 -5.94 -29.37
N ARG A 104 -16.22 -5.02 -28.66
CA ARG A 104 -15.60 -3.90 -27.94
C ARG A 104 -15.50 -4.26 -26.46
N HIS A 105 -14.30 -4.55 -25.98
CA HIS A 105 -14.05 -4.69 -24.56
C HIS A 105 -13.88 -3.30 -23.93
N CYS A 106 -14.67 -2.96 -22.91
CA CYS A 106 -14.58 -1.68 -22.23
C CYS A 106 -13.37 -1.65 -21.27
N VAL A 107 -12.30 -0.97 -21.67
CA VAL A 107 -11.07 -0.78 -20.87
C VAL A 107 -11.29 0.29 -19.80
N ASP A 108 -11.95 1.39 -20.15
CA ASP A 108 -12.36 2.44 -19.22
C ASP A 108 -13.75 2.99 -19.58
N GLY A 109 -14.52 3.39 -18.57
CA GLY A 109 -15.86 3.96 -18.76
C GLY A 109 -17.04 3.03 -18.47
N LYS A 110 -16.79 1.84 -17.90
CA LYS A 110 -17.82 0.88 -17.49
C LYS A 110 -18.95 1.52 -16.68
N GLN A 111 -18.62 2.38 -15.70
CA GLN A 111 -19.63 3.04 -14.86
C GLN A 111 -20.51 4.01 -15.66
N ARG A 112 -19.92 4.72 -16.63
CA ARG A 112 -20.64 5.67 -17.50
C ARG A 112 -21.61 4.91 -18.41
N LEU A 113 -21.12 3.85 -19.06
CA LEU A 113 -21.94 2.97 -19.91
C LEU A 113 -23.06 2.29 -19.13
N THR A 114 -22.77 1.80 -17.93
CA THR A 114 -23.77 1.19 -17.03
C THR A 114 -24.83 2.20 -16.62
N SER A 115 -24.44 3.43 -16.27
CA SER A 115 -25.38 4.49 -15.90
C SER A 115 -26.34 4.82 -17.06
N ILE A 116 -25.80 4.95 -18.29
CA ILE A 116 -26.59 5.18 -19.50
C ILE A 116 -27.62 4.06 -19.69
N ARG A 117 -27.17 2.80 -19.61
CA ARG A 117 -28.04 1.63 -19.74
C ARG A 117 -29.14 1.63 -18.69
N ARG A 118 -28.80 1.75 -17.40
CA ARG A 118 -29.77 1.74 -16.29
C ARG A 118 -30.78 2.88 -16.39
N PHE A 119 -30.36 4.05 -16.85
CA PHE A 119 -31.27 5.17 -17.07
C PHE A 119 -32.25 4.91 -18.23
N MET A 120 -31.74 4.46 -19.38
CA MET A 120 -32.58 4.12 -20.55
C MET A 120 -33.46 2.89 -20.29
N ASP A 121 -33.04 2.00 -19.40
CA ASP A 121 -33.83 0.88 -18.91
C ASP A 121 -34.89 1.27 -17.88
N GLY A 122 -34.90 2.53 -17.44
CA GLY A 122 -35.88 3.04 -16.47
C GLY A 122 -35.64 2.53 -15.05
N GLU A 123 -34.43 2.04 -14.76
CA GLU A 123 -34.00 1.60 -13.42
C GLU A 123 -33.69 2.80 -12.52
N ILE A 124 -32.95 3.79 -13.04
CA ILE A 124 -32.61 5.03 -12.33
C ILE A 124 -33.29 6.25 -12.98
N PRO A 125 -33.65 7.29 -12.20
CA PRO A 125 -34.17 8.54 -12.75
C PRO A 125 -33.05 9.48 -13.23
N HIS A 126 -33.41 10.45 -14.07
CA HIS A 126 -32.70 11.73 -14.12
C HIS A 126 -33.24 12.61 -12.98
N LYS A 127 -32.34 13.26 -12.25
CA LYS A 127 -32.68 14.24 -11.21
C LYS A 127 -32.23 15.61 -11.67
N ASP A 128 -33.17 16.49 -11.98
CA ASP A 128 -32.83 17.86 -12.37
C ASP A 128 -32.25 18.60 -11.14
N THR A 129 -30.99 19.02 -11.25
CA THR A 129 -30.28 19.72 -10.16
C THR A 129 -30.92 21.05 -9.78
N ARG A 130 -31.68 21.68 -10.69
CA ARG A 130 -32.36 22.97 -10.49
C ARG A 130 -33.76 22.80 -9.91
N THR A 131 -34.61 21.97 -10.52
CA THR A 131 -36.01 21.79 -10.08
C THR A 131 -36.18 20.71 -9.02
N LYS A 132 -35.14 19.89 -8.79
CA LYS A 132 -35.14 18.69 -7.93
C LYS A 132 -36.14 17.62 -8.36
N GLU A 133 -36.78 17.76 -9.52
CA GLU A 133 -37.68 16.77 -10.07
C GLU A 133 -36.93 15.50 -10.48
N ARG A 134 -37.61 14.36 -10.36
CA ARG A 134 -37.12 13.06 -10.82
C ARG A 134 -37.98 12.58 -11.99
N VAL A 135 -37.35 12.26 -13.10
CA VAL A 135 -38.00 11.80 -14.34
C VAL A 135 -37.30 10.55 -14.88
N TRP A 136 -38.06 9.62 -15.45
CA TRP A 136 -37.54 8.35 -15.97
C TRP A 136 -37.62 8.30 -17.49
N PHE A 137 -36.69 7.57 -18.11
CA PHE A 137 -36.67 7.40 -19.56
C PHE A 137 -37.84 6.56 -20.07
N LYS A 138 -38.13 5.43 -19.41
CA LYS A 138 -39.27 4.58 -19.69
C LYS A 138 -39.88 4.01 -18.40
N ASN A 139 -41.12 3.54 -18.50
CA ASN A 139 -41.72 2.80 -17.40
C ASN A 139 -41.12 1.39 -17.36
N ASN A 140 -40.58 1.02 -16.21
CA ASN A 140 -40.07 -0.31 -15.95
C ASN A 140 -40.70 -0.79 -14.64
N PRO A 141 -41.59 -1.80 -14.66
CA PRO A 141 -42.34 -2.24 -13.50
C PRO A 141 -41.48 -3.00 -12.47
N GLN A 142 -40.27 -3.44 -12.84
CA GLN A 142 -39.39 -4.19 -11.94
C GLN A 142 -38.55 -3.29 -11.02
N PHE A 143 -38.41 -2.00 -11.34
CA PHE A 143 -37.48 -1.10 -10.66
C PHE A 143 -38.14 0.24 -10.34
N GLY A 144 -37.82 0.87 -9.19
CA GLY A 144 -38.32 2.20 -8.82
C GLY A 144 -39.79 2.27 -8.37
N PRO A 145 -40.36 3.47 -8.19
CA PRO A 145 -41.70 3.67 -7.62
C PRO A 145 -42.84 3.33 -8.60
N ALA A 146 -44.01 2.94 -8.08
CA ALA A 146 -45.17 2.49 -8.86
C ALA A 146 -45.79 3.56 -9.80
N ARG A 147 -45.59 4.85 -9.50
CA ARG A 147 -45.99 5.97 -10.36
C ARG A 147 -44.75 6.80 -10.71
N LYS A 148 -44.32 6.75 -11.98
CA LYS A 148 -43.15 7.46 -12.50
C LYS A 148 -43.56 8.63 -13.40
N LYS A 149 -42.91 9.78 -13.23
CA LYS A 149 -42.96 10.87 -14.22
C LYS A 149 -42.02 10.49 -15.37
N ILE A 150 -42.57 10.31 -16.56
CA ILE A 150 -41.80 9.90 -17.75
C ILE A 150 -41.35 11.14 -18.53
N LEU A 151 -40.15 11.06 -19.11
CA LEU A 151 -39.64 12.11 -19.99
C LEU A 151 -40.52 12.29 -21.23
N PRO A 152 -40.76 13.54 -21.68
CA PRO A 152 -41.40 13.79 -22.97
C PRO A 152 -40.56 13.23 -24.12
N GLU A 153 -41.22 12.80 -25.20
CA GLU A 153 -40.54 12.10 -26.31
C GLU A 153 -39.43 12.93 -26.96
N GLY A 154 -39.67 14.23 -27.21
CA GLY A 154 -38.64 15.12 -27.75
C GLY A 154 -37.39 15.26 -26.87
N VAL A 155 -37.53 15.11 -25.55
CA VAL A 155 -36.39 15.13 -24.61
C VAL A 155 -35.63 13.81 -24.66
N LYS A 156 -36.32 12.67 -24.81
CA LYS A 156 -35.67 11.37 -25.02
C LYS A 156 -34.86 11.37 -26.31
N ASP A 157 -35.43 11.86 -27.40
CA ASP A 157 -34.73 12.00 -28.69
C ASP A 157 -33.48 12.85 -28.57
N THR A 158 -33.58 13.96 -27.83
CA THR A 158 -32.45 14.84 -27.56
C THR A 158 -31.34 14.12 -26.79
N PHE A 159 -31.71 13.33 -25.76
CA PHE A 159 -30.74 12.54 -25.00
C PHE A 159 -30.08 11.46 -25.84
N MET A 160 -30.86 10.72 -26.63
CA MET A 160 -30.39 9.65 -27.51
C MET A 160 -29.38 10.14 -28.55
N LYS A 161 -29.50 11.40 -28.99
CA LYS A 161 -28.60 12.05 -29.97
C LYS A 161 -27.32 12.61 -29.35
N LYS A 162 -27.21 12.69 -28.01
CA LYS A 162 -25.98 13.15 -27.34
C LYS A 162 -24.81 12.27 -27.74
N GLN A 163 -23.65 12.87 -27.94
CA GLN A 163 -22.43 12.19 -28.35
C GLN A 163 -21.52 11.93 -27.15
N ILE A 164 -20.99 10.71 -27.08
CA ILE A 164 -19.97 10.31 -26.11
C ILE A 164 -18.67 10.09 -26.87
N VAL A 165 -17.61 10.76 -26.43
CA VAL A 165 -16.28 10.60 -27.00
C VAL A 165 -15.74 9.22 -26.62
N CYS A 166 -15.22 8.50 -27.60
CA CYS A 166 -14.64 7.19 -27.43
C CYS A 166 -13.23 7.12 -28.04
N VAL A 167 -12.39 6.27 -27.46
CA VAL A 167 -11.04 5.96 -27.95
C VAL A 167 -10.96 4.46 -28.14
N GLU A 168 -10.61 4.03 -29.35
CA GLU A 168 -10.55 2.62 -29.72
C GLU A 168 -9.13 2.19 -30.04
N PHE A 169 -8.72 1.08 -29.44
CA PHE A 169 -7.45 0.43 -29.72
C PHE A 169 -7.70 -0.92 -30.38
N GLU A 170 -7.04 -1.17 -31.52
CA GLU A 170 -7.17 -2.43 -32.24
C GLU A 170 -6.01 -3.37 -31.95
N GLY A 171 -6.30 -4.67 -31.81
CA GLY A 171 -5.28 -5.72 -31.70
C GLY A 171 -4.39 -5.59 -30.46
N LEU A 172 -4.96 -5.14 -29.35
CA LEU A 172 -4.26 -5.16 -28.07
C LEU A 172 -4.16 -6.59 -27.54
N THR A 173 -3.02 -6.91 -26.93
CA THR A 173 -2.91 -8.07 -26.04
C THR A 173 -3.59 -7.78 -24.71
N PHE A 174 -3.93 -8.83 -23.96
CA PHE A 174 -4.52 -8.69 -22.63
C PHE A 174 -3.63 -7.89 -21.65
N ASP A 175 -2.30 -8.05 -21.73
CA ASP A 175 -1.37 -7.28 -20.90
C ASP A 175 -1.35 -5.79 -21.29
N GLN A 176 -1.42 -5.47 -22.59
CA GLN A 176 -1.50 -4.10 -23.06
C GLN A 176 -2.82 -3.42 -22.67
N GLU A 177 -3.93 -4.16 -22.74
CA GLU A 177 -5.25 -3.71 -22.30
C GLU A 177 -5.24 -3.33 -20.80
N ARG A 178 -4.64 -4.20 -19.97
CA ARG A 178 -4.43 -3.95 -18.55
C ARG A 178 -3.53 -2.72 -18.30
N ASP A 179 -2.46 -2.58 -19.08
CA ASP A 179 -1.52 -1.47 -18.93
C ASP A 179 -2.16 -0.12 -19.30
N ILE A 180 -3.02 -0.08 -20.32
CA ILE A 180 -3.83 1.10 -20.65
C ILE A 180 -4.79 1.43 -19.51
N PHE A 181 -5.52 0.44 -18.97
CA PHE A 181 -6.41 0.64 -17.83
C PHE A 181 -5.68 1.25 -16.63
N GLN A 182 -4.49 0.74 -16.30
CA GLN A 182 -3.65 1.27 -15.22
C GLN A 182 -3.23 2.72 -15.47
N ARG A 183 -2.83 3.05 -16.70
CA ARG A 183 -2.38 4.41 -17.06
C ARG A 183 -3.52 5.43 -17.03
N VAL A 184 -4.74 5.03 -17.39
CA VAL A 184 -5.91 5.92 -17.46
C VAL A 184 -6.45 6.29 -16.07
N GLN A 185 -6.35 5.40 -15.08
CA GLN A 185 -6.83 5.63 -13.70
C GLN A 185 -5.87 6.50 -12.86
N MET A 186 -5.20 7.47 -13.49
CA MET A 186 -4.16 8.37 -12.94
C MET A 186 -2.73 7.82 -12.93
N GLY A 187 -2.28 7.07 -13.94
CA GLY A 187 -0.84 6.92 -14.22
C GLY A 187 0.03 6.39 -13.07
N VAL A 188 -0.56 5.89 -11.98
CA VAL A 188 0.14 5.23 -10.91
C VAL A 188 0.16 3.76 -11.31
N PRO A 189 1.25 3.28 -11.93
CA PRO A 189 1.35 1.86 -12.21
C PRO A 189 1.10 1.10 -10.91
N LEU A 190 0.47 -0.08 -10.99
CA LEU A 190 0.49 -0.99 -9.85
C LEU A 190 1.95 -1.07 -9.40
N THR A 191 2.19 -0.73 -8.13
CA THR A 191 3.54 -0.87 -7.60
C THR A 191 3.96 -2.31 -7.83
N PRO A 192 5.25 -2.59 -8.06
CA PRO A 192 5.68 -3.97 -8.22
C PRO A 192 5.14 -4.91 -7.12
N PRO A 193 5.03 -4.48 -5.83
CA PRO A 193 4.28 -5.19 -4.79
C PRO A 193 2.77 -5.41 -5.03
N GLU A 194 2.05 -4.43 -5.57
CA GLU A 194 0.62 -4.59 -5.89
C GLU A 194 0.42 -5.63 -7.01
N LYS A 195 1.34 -5.72 -7.97
CA LYS A 195 1.33 -6.80 -8.98
C LYS A 195 1.50 -8.18 -8.35
N LEU A 196 2.36 -8.32 -7.34
CA LEU A 196 2.52 -9.58 -6.60
C LEU A 196 1.22 -10.03 -5.91
N ASN A 197 0.43 -9.08 -5.41
CA ASN A 197 -0.85 -9.37 -4.74
C ASN A 197 -1.97 -9.79 -5.72
N VAL A 198 -1.72 -9.88 -7.02
CA VAL A 198 -2.67 -10.46 -7.99
C VAL A 198 -2.44 -11.98 -8.16
N ILE A 199 -1.35 -12.53 -7.61
CA ILE A 199 -1.02 -13.95 -7.73
C ILE A 199 -1.92 -14.79 -6.80
N PHE A 200 -2.56 -15.83 -7.33
CA PHE A 200 -3.43 -16.73 -6.58
C PHE A 200 -2.79 -18.12 -6.45
N THR A 201 -2.04 -18.32 -5.36
CA THR A 201 -1.37 -19.59 -5.01
C THR A 201 -1.44 -19.82 -3.49
N PRO A 202 -1.18 -21.04 -2.97
CA PRO A 202 -1.15 -21.30 -1.53
C PRO A 202 -0.21 -20.36 -0.76
N ARG A 203 0.96 -20.04 -1.33
CA ARG A 203 1.92 -19.07 -0.76
C ARG A 203 1.34 -17.66 -0.71
N ALA A 204 0.73 -17.20 -1.81
CA ALA A 204 0.11 -15.87 -1.86
C ALA A 204 -1.08 -15.76 -0.91
N ASN A 205 -1.87 -16.83 -0.75
CA ASN A 205 -2.98 -16.89 0.19
C ASN A 205 -2.49 -16.85 1.65
N LEU A 206 -1.42 -17.58 1.99
CA LEU A 206 -0.78 -17.44 3.29
C LEU A 206 -0.31 -16.00 3.55
N THR A 207 0.29 -15.34 2.56
CA THR A 207 0.67 -13.92 2.70
C THR A 207 -0.54 -13.05 3.01
N ARG A 208 -1.69 -13.26 2.34
CA ARG A 208 -2.93 -12.51 2.62
C ARG A 208 -3.49 -12.79 4.02
N ASP A 209 -3.43 -14.04 4.48
CA ASP A 209 -3.82 -14.42 5.84
C ASP A 209 -2.96 -13.69 6.88
N LEU A 210 -1.65 -13.64 6.65
CA LEU A 210 -0.68 -12.95 7.52
C LEU A 210 -0.88 -11.44 7.52
N ILE A 211 -1.16 -10.82 6.37
CA ILE A 211 -1.51 -9.39 6.29
C ILE A 211 -2.78 -9.12 7.08
N THR A 212 -3.82 -9.93 6.89
CA THR A 212 -5.10 -9.76 7.60
C THR A 212 -4.90 -9.89 9.11
N THR A 213 -4.09 -10.86 9.53
CA THR A 213 -3.75 -11.10 10.94
C THR A 213 -2.92 -9.95 11.53
N THR A 214 -1.93 -9.45 10.78
CA THR A 214 -0.99 -8.46 11.30
C THR A 214 -1.56 -7.05 11.19
N PHE A 215 -2.04 -6.64 10.03
CA PHE A 215 -2.41 -5.26 9.69
C PHE A 215 -3.92 -5.02 9.56
N GLY A 216 -4.78 -6.02 9.81
CA GLY A 216 -6.23 -5.83 9.75
C GLY A 216 -6.78 -4.97 10.90
N ASN A 217 -7.85 -4.21 10.65
CA ASN A 217 -8.43 -3.27 11.63
C ASN A 217 -9.13 -3.95 12.82
N ARG A 218 -9.67 -5.16 12.62
CA ARG A 218 -10.44 -5.87 13.66
C ARG A 218 -9.52 -6.48 14.72
N GLU A 219 -8.67 -7.41 14.28
CA GLU A 219 -7.85 -8.25 15.15
C GLU A 219 -6.36 -7.92 15.08
N GLY A 220 -5.89 -7.30 14.00
CA GLY A 220 -4.50 -6.86 13.82
C GLY A 220 -4.22 -5.48 14.41
N ILE A 221 -3.17 -4.82 13.89
CA ILE A 221 -2.66 -3.51 14.32
C ILE A 221 -3.19 -2.33 13.46
N GLY A 222 -4.21 -2.56 12.64
CA GLY A 222 -4.69 -1.55 11.69
C GLY A 222 -5.22 -0.28 12.35
N ARG A 223 -5.85 -0.41 13.53
CA ARG A 223 -6.33 0.75 14.31
C ARG A 223 -5.18 1.59 14.86
N GLU A 224 -4.17 0.93 15.41
CA GLU A 224 -2.97 1.57 15.94
C GLU A 224 -2.17 2.29 14.84
N ILE A 225 -2.24 1.81 13.60
CA ILE A 225 -1.72 2.52 12.42
C ILE A 225 -2.58 3.75 12.08
N GLU A 226 -3.91 3.60 12.00
CA GLU A 226 -4.83 4.71 11.71
C GLU A 226 -4.75 5.83 12.76
N GLU A 227 -4.59 5.47 14.03
CA GLU A 227 -4.42 6.37 15.17
C GLU A 227 -2.99 6.93 15.30
N LYS A 228 -2.08 6.56 14.38
CA LYS A 228 -0.66 6.94 14.36
C LYS A 228 0.13 6.54 15.62
N GLU A 229 -0.31 5.52 16.34
CA GLU A 229 0.49 4.91 17.40
C GLU A 229 1.64 4.07 16.81
N VAL A 230 1.42 3.44 15.65
CA VAL A 230 2.45 2.76 14.86
C VAL A 230 2.61 3.47 13.53
N ASP A 231 3.71 4.21 13.35
CA ASP A 231 4.00 4.89 12.09
C ASP A 231 4.61 3.90 11.09
N PHE A 232 3.74 3.09 10.50
CA PHE A 232 4.00 2.17 9.39
C PHE A 232 2.82 2.19 8.43
N ASP A 233 3.05 2.45 7.15
CA ASP A 233 1.98 2.48 6.14
C ASP A 233 1.96 1.18 5.30
N PRO A 234 1.02 0.25 5.56
CA PRO A 234 0.91 -1.02 4.83
C PRO A 234 0.23 -0.89 3.45
N ARG A 235 -0.28 0.30 3.08
CA ARG A 235 -1.05 0.52 1.84
C ARG A 235 -0.15 0.36 0.60
N ARG A 236 -0.78 0.41 -0.58
CA ARG A 236 -0.12 0.30 -1.90
C ARG A 236 0.77 -0.93 -2.06
N GLY A 237 0.34 -2.07 -1.52
CA GLY A 237 1.06 -3.34 -1.59
C GLY A 237 2.27 -3.45 -0.65
N ARG A 238 2.59 -2.42 0.14
CA ARG A 238 3.77 -2.42 1.02
C ARG A 238 3.70 -3.50 2.10
N GLY A 239 2.54 -3.67 2.74
CA GLY A 239 2.31 -4.76 3.69
C GLY A 239 2.50 -6.14 3.05
N PHE A 240 2.01 -6.31 1.81
CA PHE A 240 2.18 -7.55 1.05
C PHE A 240 3.64 -7.83 0.71
N HIS A 241 4.40 -6.80 0.33
CA HIS A 241 5.83 -6.91 0.05
C HIS A 241 6.60 -7.40 1.27
N VAL A 242 6.46 -6.71 2.42
CA VAL A 242 7.18 -7.02 3.66
C VAL A 242 6.93 -8.45 4.12
N VAL A 243 5.66 -8.87 4.13
CA VAL A 243 5.28 -10.23 4.57
C VAL A 243 5.78 -11.30 3.59
N THR A 244 5.67 -11.06 2.28
CA THR A 244 6.19 -11.97 1.24
C THR A 244 7.70 -12.11 1.34
N LEU A 245 8.39 -10.98 1.51
CA LEU A 245 9.84 -10.92 1.64
C LEU A 245 10.33 -11.68 2.88
N ALA A 246 9.74 -11.44 4.05
CA ALA A 246 10.06 -12.19 5.27
C ALA A 246 9.83 -13.70 5.07
N SER A 247 8.69 -14.09 4.50
CA SER A 247 8.38 -15.50 4.21
C SER A 247 9.41 -16.12 3.25
N ARG A 248 9.80 -15.38 2.20
CA ARG A 248 10.80 -15.82 1.22
C ARG A 248 12.19 -15.97 1.84
N LEU A 249 12.59 -15.06 2.74
CA LEU A 249 13.87 -15.16 3.46
C LEU A 249 13.89 -16.41 4.35
N LEU A 250 12.80 -16.64 5.10
CA LEU A 250 12.68 -17.76 6.03
C LEU A 250 12.68 -19.13 5.33
N THR A 251 12.08 -19.25 4.14
CA THR A 251 12.11 -20.51 3.38
C THR A 251 13.50 -20.88 2.84
N LYS A 252 14.45 -19.95 2.78
CA LYS A 252 15.86 -20.20 2.40
C LYS A 252 16.84 -19.90 3.53
N TRP A 253 16.37 -19.82 4.77
CA TRP A 253 17.20 -19.43 5.90
C TRP A 253 18.28 -20.46 6.21
N ASN A 254 19.53 -20.00 6.36
CA ASN A 254 20.63 -20.79 6.88
C ASN A 254 20.92 -20.40 8.34
N LEU A 255 21.07 -21.36 9.24
CA LEU A 255 21.23 -21.06 10.68
C LEU A 255 22.54 -20.33 11.03
N GLU A 256 23.61 -20.53 10.25
CA GLU A 256 24.92 -19.92 10.52
C GLU A 256 25.10 -18.57 9.81
N THR A 257 24.54 -18.45 8.60
CA THR A 257 24.81 -17.31 7.70
C THR A 257 23.56 -16.52 7.30
N GLY A 258 22.37 -17.02 7.62
CA GLY A 258 21.09 -16.49 7.17
C GLY A 258 21.00 -16.38 5.66
N VAL A 259 20.34 -15.34 5.16
CA VAL A 259 20.26 -15.04 3.72
C VAL A 259 20.93 -13.69 3.50
N ARG A 260 22.12 -13.65 2.88
CA ARG A 260 22.93 -12.41 2.80
C ARG A 260 22.37 -11.35 1.85
N THR A 261 21.66 -11.78 0.81
CA THR A 261 21.18 -10.91 -0.26
C THR A 261 19.66 -10.80 -0.20
N LEU A 262 19.14 -9.57 -0.26
CA LEU A 262 17.71 -9.35 -0.25
C LEU A 262 17.12 -9.74 -1.63
N PRO A 263 16.12 -10.64 -1.72
CA PRO A 263 15.50 -10.97 -3.00
C PRO A 263 14.68 -9.79 -3.52
N GLY A 264 14.92 -9.40 -4.78
CA GLY A 264 14.10 -8.41 -5.48
C GLY A 264 12.73 -8.93 -5.90
N ILE A 265 11.90 -8.05 -6.45
CA ILE A 265 10.51 -8.35 -6.85
C ILE A 265 10.40 -9.55 -7.81
N PRO A 266 11.22 -9.70 -8.86
CA PRO A 266 11.12 -10.85 -9.78
C PRO A 266 11.34 -12.21 -9.08
N ALA A 267 12.22 -12.24 -8.08
CA ALA A 267 12.48 -13.44 -7.29
C ALA A 267 11.31 -13.77 -6.35
N LEU A 268 10.63 -12.74 -5.81
CA LEU A 268 9.41 -12.92 -5.02
C LEU A 268 8.25 -13.40 -5.89
N GLU A 269 8.10 -12.85 -7.10
CA GLU A 269 7.09 -13.28 -8.06
C GLU A 269 7.26 -14.76 -8.44
N THR A 270 8.48 -15.15 -8.80
CA THR A 270 8.81 -16.54 -9.13
C THR A 270 8.48 -17.46 -7.96
N TRP A 271 8.90 -17.08 -6.74
CA TRP A 271 8.61 -17.86 -5.54
C TRP A 271 7.11 -17.95 -5.21
N LEU A 272 6.32 -16.90 -5.44
CA LEU A 272 4.87 -16.95 -5.24
C LEU A 272 4.20 -17.88 -6.25
N LYS A 273 4.70 -17.95 -7.49
CA LYS A 273 4.16 -18.79 -8.58
C LYS A 273 4.60 -20.25 -8.49
N GLU A 274 5.70 -20.55 -7.81
CA GLU A 274 6.20 -21.91 -7.64
C GLU A 274 5.20 -22.82 -6.90
N SER A 275 4.71 -23.85 -7.60
CA SER A 275 3.86 -24.93 -7.08
C SER A 275 4.63 -26.08 -6.43
N LYS A 276 5.95 -25.97 -6.27
CA LYS A 276 6.81 -26.98 -5.62
C LYS A 276 7.63 -26.34 -4.51
N SER A 277 7.40 -26.71 -3.26
CA SER A 277 8.28 -26.31 -2.15
C SER A 277 9.55 -27.16 -2.15
N GLY A 278 10.68 -26.54 -2.49
CA GLY A 278 11.98 -27.03 -2.03
C GLY A 278 11.96 -27.11 -0.50
N GLY A 279 12.40 -28.25 0.04
CA GLY A 279 12.20 -28.66 1.42
C GLY A 279 12.51 -27.59 2.47
N VAL A 280 11.60 -27.49 3.44
CA VAL A 280 11.80 -26.80 4.71
C VAL A 280 12.96 -27.46 5.46
N VAL A 281 13.79 -26.62 6.08
CA VAL A 281 14.93 -27.03 6.92
C VAL A 281 14.41 -27.78 8.15
N GLY A 282 14.37 -29.11 8.05
CA GLY A 282 14.23 -30.02 9.17
C GLY A 282 15.59 -30.22 9.85
N VAL A 283 15.65 -29.92 11.15
CA VAL A 283 16.79 -30.22 12.00
C VAL A 283 16.97 -31.74 12.07
N GLY A 284 18.09 -32.26 11.55
CA GLY A 284 18.66 -33.53 12.02
C GLY A 284 18.83 -34.67 10.99
N ARG A 285 20.11 -35.01 10.77
CA ARG A 285 20.69 -36.32 10.40
C ARG A 285 20.55 -36.82 8.95
N LYS A 286 21.66 -36.63 8.21
CA LYS A 286 22.10 -37.46 7.08
C LYS A 286 21.97 -38.95 7.40
N ARG A 287 21.22 -39.70 6.59
CA ARG A 287 21.49 -41.13 6.35
C ARG A 287 21.46 -41.44 4.85
N LYS A 288 22.61 -41.90 4.40
CA LYS A 288 22.96 -42.36 3.04
C LYS A 288 22.28 -43.71 2.80
N ARG A 289 21.55 -43.89 1.70
CA ARG A 289 21.30 -45.23 1.12
C ARG A 289 21.03 -45.16 -0.39
N LYS A 290 21.80 -45.97 -1.12
CA LYS A 290 21.70 -46.29 -2.56
C LYS A 290 20.56 -47.29 -2.78
N GLY A 291 19.88 -47.23 -3.95
CA GLY A 291 19.10 -48.36 -4.48
C GLY A 291 18.09 -48.01 -5.59
N LYS A 292 18.45 -48.39 -6.83
CA LYS A 292 17.71 -48.64 -8.10
C LYS A 292 16.16 -48.63 -8.17
N GLU A 293 15.66 -48.01 -9.25
CA GLU A 293 14.58 -48.38 -10.24
C GLU A 293 13.62 -49.55 -9.90
N LYS A 294 12.32 -49.59 -10.22
CA LYS A 294 11.42 -48.99 -11.25
C LYS A 294 9.96 -49.32 -10.83
N ALA A 295 8.97 -48.47 -11.13
CA ALA A 295 7.62 -48.90 -11.53
C ALA A 295 6.77 -47.69 -11.95
N ALA A 296 6.13 -47.80 -13.11
CA ALA A 296 5.16 -46.84 -13.64
C ALA A 296 3.74 -47.21 -13.17
N THR A 297 2.96 -46.23 -12.73
CA THR A 297 1.48 -46.28 -12.85
C THR A 297 0.93 -44.85 -12.89
N LYS A 298 0.16 -44.56 -13.94
CA LYS A 298 -0.64 -43.34 -14.13
C LYS A 298 -1.93 -43.49 -13.31
N SER A 299 -2.23 -42.52 -12.44
CA SER A 299 -3.61 -42.15 -12.05
C SER A 299 -3.61 -41.06 -10.98
N GLY A 300 -4.43 -40.02 -11.17
CA GLY A 300 -5.09 -39.31 -10.07
C GLY A 300 -4.32 -38.16 -9.43
N ASP A 301 -4.90 -36.97 -9.58
CA ASP A 301 -4.80 -35.80 -8.71
C ASP A 301 -3.48 -35.01 -8.72
N ASP A 302 -3.52 -33.89 -9.45
CA ASP A 302 -2.63 -32.73 -9.24
C ASP A 302 -2.85 -32.17 -7.82
N GLU A 303 -2.32 -32.84 -6.79
CA GLU A 303 -2.20 -32.24 -5.46
C GLU A 303 -1.14 -31.14 -5.51
N ALA A 304 -1.62 -29.91 -5.69
CA ALA A 304 -0.86 -28.68 -5.54
C ALA A 304 -0.12 -28.70 -4.18
N VAL A 305 1.21 -28.64 -4.22
CA VAL A 305 2.06 -28.75 -3.03
C VAL A 305 1.79 -27.56 -2.10
N ASP A 306 1.07 -27.83 -1.01
CA ASP A 306 0.66 -26.88 0.01
C ASP A 306 1.87 -26.34 0.79
N VAL A 307 1.75 -25.12 1.31
CA VAL A 307 2.76 -24.55 2.21
C VAL A 307 2.86 -25.44 3.45
N PRO A 308 4.06 -25.92 3.86
CA PRO A 308 4.17 -26.83 4.99
C PRO A 308 3.47 -26.29 6.24
N GLN A 309 2.59 -27.09 6.82
CA GLN A 309 1.70 -26.67 7.90
C GLN A 309 2.47 -26.09 9.09
N GLU A 310 3.60 -26.71 9.48
CA GLU A 310 4.47 -26.21 10.54
C GLU A 310 5.01 -24.80 10.25
N PHE A 311 5.38 -24.53 8.98
CA PHE A 311 5.85 -23.21 8.56
C PHE A 311 4.73 -22.18 8.64
N ARG A 312 3.54 -22.52 8.12
CA ARG A 312 2.32 -21.68 8.22
C ARG A 312 2.02 -21.33 9.68
N GLU A 313 2.01 -22.32 10.58
CA GLU A 313 1.70 -22.11 12.00
C GLU A 313 2.72 -21.19 12.69
N ARG A 314 4.02 -21.39 12.42
CA ARG A 314 5.07 -20.52 12.98
C ARG A 314 4.97 -19.09 12.46
N MET A 315 4.70 -18.90 11.16
CA MET A 315 4.48 -17.57 10.59
C MET A 315 3.26 -16.87 11.23
N MET A 316 2.15 -17.59 11.40
CA MET A 316 0.95 -17.06 12.05
C MET A 316 1.19 -16.71 13.52
N LYS A 317 1.99 -17.50 14.25
CA LYS A 317 2.43 -17.17 15.62
C LYS A 317 3.30 -15.91 15.66
N ALA A 318 4.21 -15.75 14.70
CA ALA A 318 5.04 -14.55 14.61
C ALA A 318 4.19 -13.30 14.37
N ALA A 319 3.25 -13.36 13.41
CA ALA A 319 2.28 -12.29 13.15
C ALA A 319 1.47 -11.93 14.40
N LYS A 320 0.91 -12.92 15.11
CA LYS A 320 0.16 -12.71 16.36
C LYS A 320 1.03 -12.11 17.47
N THR A 321 2.31 -12.47 17.53
CA THR A 321 3.25 -11.92 18.52
C THR A 321 3.47 -10.41 18.29
N ILE A 322 3.59 -9.97 17.03
CA ILE A 322 3.64 -8.52 16.70
C ILE A 322 2.38 -7.82 17.21
N VAL A 323 1.20 -8.38 16.92
CA VAL A 323 -0.07 -7.82 17.38
C VAL A 323 -0.11 -7.70 18.92
N GLN A 324 0.35 -8.74 19.63
CA GLN A 324 0.42 -8.71 21.10
C GLN A 324 1.39 -7.64 21.63
N LEU A 325 2.56 -7.48 21.01
CA LEU A 325 3.53 -6.46 21.41
C LEU A 325 3.02 -5.04 21.16
N VAL A 326 2.33 -4.81 20.04
CA VAL A 326 1.78 -3.48 19.71
C VAL A 326 0.61 -3.13 20.63
N LYS A 327 -0.27 -4.09 20.92
CA LYS A 327 -1.48 -3.86 21.73
C LYS A 327 -1.23 -3.75 23.22
N ASP A 328 -0.15 -4.33 23.73
CA ASP A 328 0.21 -4.21 25.14
C ASP A 328 1.02 -2.93 25.37
N PRO A 329 0.51 -1.95 26.15
CA PRO A 329 1.22 -0.69 26.40
C PRO A 329 2.61 -0.86 27.02
N ARG A 330 2.90 -2.02 27.64
CA ARG A 330 4.22 -2.34 28.20
C ARG A 330 5.28 -2.53 27.13
N TYR A 331 4.89 -2.95 25.93
CA TYR A 331 5.80 -3.32 24.84
C TYR A 331 5.64 -2.44 23.60
N ALA A 332 4.50 -1.74 23.48
CA ALA A 332 4.11 -0.94 22.32
C ALA A 332 5.16 0.09 21.89
N MET A 333 5.98 0.59 22.83
CA MET A 333 7.04 1.55 22.49
C MET A 333 8.07 0.99 21.49
N ALA A 334 8.23 -0.33 21.40
CA ALA A 334 9.08 -0.95 20.37
C ALA A 334 8.65 -0.57 18.93
N PHE A 335 7.40 -0.13 18.74
CA PHE A 335 6.82 0.25 17.45
C PHE A 335 6.43 1.74 17.37
N ARG A 336 6.65 2.51 18.44
CA ARG A 336 6.35 3.95 18.50
C ARG A 336 7.53 4.79 18.01
N SER A 337 7.30 6.09 17.85
CA SER A 337 8.36 7.07 17.60
C SER A 337 9.33 7.13 18.78
N MET A 338 10.62 7.10 18.45
CA MET A 338 11.76 7.16 19.37
C MET A 338 12.74 8.24 18.91
N HIS A 339 13.65 8.65 19.79
CA HIS A 339 14.62 9.70 19.48
C HIS A 339 15.53 9.36 18.29
N PHE A 340 15.76 8.08 18.01
CA PHE A 340 16.55 7.61 16.86
C PHE A 340 15.71 7.20 15.64
N ALA A 341 14.41 6.93 15.80
CA ALA A 341 13.54 6.43 14.73
C ALA A 341 12.12 6.96 14.87
N GLN A 342 11.70 7.82 13.94
CA GLN A 342 10.34 8.38 13.93
C GLN A 342 9.30 7.38 13.44
N LYS A 343 9.68 6.49 12.51
CA LYS A 343 8.80 5.52 11.86
C LYS A 343 9.33 4.11 12.01
N VAL A 344 8.50 3.11 11.75
CA VAL A 344 8.98 1.73 11.51
C VAL A 344 9.13 1.56 10.01
N SER A 345 10.37 1.43 9.55
CA SER A 345 10.69 1.24 8.13
C SER A 345 10.29 -0.16 7.64
N PRO A 346 10.13 -0.36 6.32
CA PRO A 346 9.80 -1.68 5.75
C PRO A 346 10.87 -2.75 6.04
N ILE A 347 12.14 -2.36 6.11
CA ILE A 347 13.24 -3.29 6.41
C ILE A 347 13.23 -3.71 7.88
N GLU A 348 12.93 -2.79 8.81
CA GLU A 348 12.74 -3.13 10.22
C GLU A 348 11.53 -4.05 10.40
N MET A 349 10.39 -3.76 9.77
CA MET A 349 9.21 -4.63 9.86
C MET A 349 9.48 -6.04 9.31
N THR A 350 10.24 -6.14 8.21
CA THR A 350 10.71 -7.43 7.66
C THR A 350 11.62 -8.14 8.67
N GLY A 351 12.59 -7.43 9.24
CA GLY A 351 13.51 -7.94 10.26
C GLY A 351 12.81 -8.41 11.53
N ILE A 352 11.83 -7.65 12.02
CA ILE A 352 11.03 -7.98 13.21
C ILE A 352 10.26 -9.28 12.99
N LEU A 353 9.61 -9.46 11.83
CA LEU A 353 8.93 -10.71 11.48
C LEU A 353 9.89 -11.90 11.48
N VAL A 354 11.07 -11.74 10.86
CA VAL A 354 12.11 -12.79 10.80
C VAL A 354 12.66 -13.11 12.19
N LEU A 355 13.01 -12.09 12.98
CA LEU A 355 13.52 -12.24 14.34
C LEU A 355 12.54 -13.02 15.23
N ILE A 356 11.27 -12.59 15.23
CA ILE A 356 10.22 -13.25 16.01
C ILE A 356 10.05 -14.71 15.56
N TYR A 357 10.02 -14.97 14.26
CA TYR A 357 9.89 -16.33 13.74
C TYR A 357 11.03 -17.25 14.20
N LEU A 358 12.27 -16.74 14.20
CA LEU A 358 13.46 -17.51 14.57
C LEU A 358 13.56 -17.72 16.09
N LEU A 359 13.08 -16.77 16.89
CA LEU A 359 12.97 -16.90 18.34
C LEU A 359 11.79 -17.78 18.79
N HIS A 360 10.91 -18.18 17.87
CA HIS A 360 9.90 -19.22 18.12
C HIS A 360 10.48 -20.60 17.83
N GLU A 361 10.75 -21.37 18.87
CA GLU A 361 11.21 -22.76 18.79
C GLU A 361 10.12 -23.72 19.30
N ARG A 362 9.79 -24.77 18.54
CA ARG A 362 8.71 -25.73 18.85
C ARG A 362 7.37 -25.07 19.21
N GLY A 363 7.13 -23.87 18.66
CA GLY A 363 5.91 -23.12 18.86
C GLY A 363 5.83 -22.33 20.17
N GLN A 364 6.94 -22.18 20.89
CA GLN A 364 7.10 -21.31 22.05
C GLN A 364 8.20 -20.28 21.80
N LEU A 365 8.05 -19.08 22.36
CA LEU A 365 9.07 -18.05 22.30
C LEU A 365 10.19 -18.41 23.29
N VAL A 366 11.44 -18.46 22.81
CA VAL A 366 12.61 -18.81 23.64
C VAL A 366 12.97 -17.71 24.63
N VAL A 367 12.55 -16.47 24.34
CA VAL A 367 12.74 -15.29 25.18
C VAL A 367 11.42 -14.80 25.76
N THR A 368 11.45 -14.00 26.83
CA THR A 368 10.25 -13.36 27.37
C THR A 368 9.73 -12.25 26.46
N MET A 369 8.47 -11.83 26.61
CA MET A 369 7.91 -10.71 25.84
C MET A 369 8.64 -9.40 26.12
N GLU A 370 9.04 -9.16 27.37
CA GLU A 370 9.87 -8.02 27.76
C GLU A 370 11.21 -8.03 27.02
N ARG A 371 11.86 -9.20 26.97
CA ARG A 371 13.14 -9.39 26.28
C ARG A 371 12.98 -9.18 24.77
N LEU A 372 11.94 -9.74 24.17
CA LEU A 372 11.65 -9.58 22.75
C LEU A 372 11.40 -8.12 22.38
N SER A 373 10.57 -7.41 23.16
CA SER A 373 10.32 -5.98 22.98
C SER A 373 11.63 -5.17 23.02
N ALA A 374 12.50 -5.47 23.98
CA ALA A 374 13.80 -4.82 24.10
C ALA A 374 14.73 -5.14 22.92
N LEU A 375 14.76 -6.39 22.44
CA LEU A 375 15.50 -6.77 21.25
C LEU A 375 15.00 -6.05 19.99
N ILE A 376 13.69 -5.82 19.85
CA ILE A 376 13.13 -5.05 18.73
C ILE A 376 13.59 -3.58 18.81
N VAL A 377 13.56 -2.97 20.00
CA VAL A 377 14.08 -1.61 20.20
C VAL A 377 15.56 -1.53 19.81
N LEU A 378 16.38 -2.51 20.23
CA LEU A 378 17.80 -2.57 19.88
C LEU A 378 18.04 -2.81 18.38
N LEU A 379 17.22 -3.63 17.72
CA LEU A 379 17.31 -3.84 16.27
C LEU A 379 17.07 -2.53 15.53
N ARG A 380 16.04 -1.78 15.92
CA ARG A 380 15.74 -0.46 15.34
C ARG A 380 16.84 0.56 15.64
N ALA A 381 17.38 0.55 16.87
CA ALA A 381 18.51 1.38 17.26
C ALA A 381 19.76 1.11 16.41
N ASP A 382 20.17 -0.15 16.26
CA ASP A 382 21.33 -0.54 15.45
C ASP A 382 21.15 -0.15 13.99
N MET A 383 19.93 -0.32 13.46
CA MET A 383 19.58 0.12 12.11
C MET A 383 19.74 1.62 11.90
N HIS A 384 19.19 2.43 12.78
CA HIS A 384 19.25 3.88 12.65
C HIS A 384 20.61 4.47 13.05
N GLN A 385 21.39 3.78 13.87
CA GLN A 385 22.77 4.18 14.17
C GLN A 385 23.70 3.99 12.96
N LYS A 386 23.55 2.88 12.23
CA LYS A 386 24.34 2.57 11.03
C LYS A 386 23.79 3.21 9.75
N HIS A 387 22.47 3.46 9.70
CA HIS A 387 21.77 4.03 8.54
C HIS A 387 20.87 5.22 8.91
N PRO A 388 21.41 6.33 9.47
CA PRO A 388 20.63 7.41 10.07
C PRO A 388 19.72 8.18 9.10
N LYS A 389 20.01 8.14 7.79
CA LYS A 389 19.25 8.84 6.74
C LYS A 389 18.56 7.92 5.73
N SER A 390 18.75 6.60 5.86
CA SER A 390 18.43 5.67 4.77
C SER A 390 18.06 4.26 5.25
N ALA A 391 17.12 4.12 6.18
CA ALA A 391 16.54 2.83 6.57
C ALA A 391 15.66 2.26 5.42
N ARG A 392 16.32 1.90 4.31
CA ARG A 392 15.71 1.50 3.04
C ARG A 392 15.60 -0.02 2.94
N LEU A 393 14.66 -0.47 2.11
CA LEU A 393 14.49 -1.89 1.81
C LEU A 393 15.49 -2.36 0.76
N ASN A 394 16.77 -2.41 1.12
CA ASN A 394 17.89 -2.81 0.26
C ASN A 394 18.84 -3.79 0.98
N THR A 395 19.78 -4.37 0.22
CA THR A 395 20.73 -5.35 0.77
C THR A 395 21.65 -4.80 1.87
N PRO A 396 22.24 -3.58 1.77
CA PRO A 396 23.08 -3.04 2.85
C PRO A 396 22.35 -2.86 4.18
N CYS A 397 21.14 -2.32 4.17
CA CYS A 397 20.30 -2.23 5.37
C CYS A 397 19.95 -3.62 5.90
N TRP A 398 19.60 -4.54 5.00
CA TRP A 398 19.33 -5.93 5.37
C TRP A 398 20.52 -6.63 6.01
N GLN A 399 21.76 -6.40 5.55
CA GLN A 399 22.95 -7.00 6.15
C GLN A 399 23.14 -6.56 7.61
N THR A 400 22.74 -5.33 7.94
CA THR A 400 22.74 -4.84 9.32
C THR A 400 21.70 -5.56 10.17
N VAL A 401 20.45 -5.63 9.68
CA VAL A 401 19.38 -6.41 10.32
C VAL A 401 19.79 -7.88 10.49
N LEU A 402 20.37 -8.48 9.46
CA LEU A 402 20.78 -9.88 9.42
C LEU A 402 21.86 -10.18 10.47
N ALA A 403 22.88 -9.34 10.56
CA ALA A 403 23.94 -9.49 11.56
C ALA A 403 23.35 -9.47 12.98
N PHE A 404 22.49 -8.49 13.26
CA PHE A 404 21.77 -8.41 14.53
C PHE A 404 20.97 -9.68 14.82
N ILE A 405 20.18 -10.16 13.84
CA ILE A 405 19.34 -11.35 14.00
C ILE A 405 20.19 -12.59 14.29
N LEU A 406 21.29 -12.80 13.56
CA LEU A 406 22.16 -13.97 13.76
C LEU A 406 22.76 -13.99 15.16
N ASP A 407 23.26 -12.85 15.65
CA ASP A 407 23.84 -12.76 16.98
C ASP A 407 22.77 -12.92 18.07
N ALA A 408 21.63 -12.26 17.92
CA ALA A 408 20.52 -12.29 18.88
C ALA A 408 19.84 -13.66 18.97
N VAL A 409 19.80 -14.45 17.88
CA VAL A 409 19.19 -15.79 17.86
C VAL A 409 20.17 -16.85 18.36
N LYS A 410 21.48 -16.68 18.14
CA LYS A 410 22.50 -17.68 18.53
C LYS A 410 22.69 -17.78 20.04
N ASP A 411 22.76 -16.64 20.73
CA ASP A 411 22.84 -16.57 22.19
C ASP A 411 22.08 -15.33 22.70
N PRO A 412 20.74 -15.43 22.86
CA PRO A 412 19.91 -14.27 23.21
C PRO A 412 20.30 -13.59 24.53
N GLU A 413 20.67 -14.37 25.54
CA GLU A 413 21.03 -13.81 26.86
C GLU A 413 22.45 -13.25 26.88
N GLY A 414 23.42 -13.92 26.25
CA GLY A 414 24.77 -13.37 26.10
C GLY A 414 24.79 -12.11 25.25
N PHE A 415 24.06 -12.09 24.13
CA PHE A 415 23.88 -10.92 23.28
C PHE A 415 23.25 -9.76 24.05
N TRP A 416 22.17 -10.03 24.79
CA TRP A 416 21.54 -9.01 25.64
C TRP A 416 22.53 -8.42 26.67
N LYS A 417 23.27 -9.29 27.36
CA LYS A 417 24.23 -8.85 28.38
C LYS A 417 25.32 -7.96 27.77
N ALA A 418 25.87 -8.35 26.63
CA ALA A 418 26.85 -7.52 25.90
C ALA A 418 26.28 -6.13 25.59
N LYS A 419 25.05 -6.05 25.07
CA LYS A 419 24.37 -4.77 24.77
C LYS A 419 24.08 -3.90 25.99
N VAL A 420 23.88 -4.52 27.16
CA VAL A 420 23.80 -3.79 28.44
C VAL A 420 25.16 -3.24 28.84
N ASP A 421 26.20 -4.07 28.78
CA ASP A 421 27.56 -3.72 29.18
C ASP A 421 28.16 -2.63 28.27
N ASP A 422 27.83 -2.66 26.97
CA ASP A 422 28.22 -1.64 25.98
C ASP A 422 27.41 -0.33 26.09
N GLY A 423 26.41 -0.27 26.98
CA GLY A 423 25.57 0.91 27.21
C GLY A 423 24.51 1.18 26.14
N GLU A 424 24.41 0.35 25.09
CA GLU A 424 23.43 0.50 24.01
C GLU A 424 21.99 0.41 24.51
N VAL A 425 21.72 -0.45 25.50
CA VAL A 425 20.40 -0.58 26.13
C VAL A 425 19.96 0.74 26.78
N ALA A 426 20.88 1.39 27.49
CA ALA A 426 20.60 2.67 28.13
C ALA A 426 20.43 3.79 27.09
N TRP A 427 21.28 3.81 26.06
CA TRP A 427 21.19 4.76 24.95
C TRP A 427 19.83 4.64 24.23
N ALA A 428 19.36 3.43 23.97
CA ALA A 428 18.05 3.17 23.35
C ALA A 428 16.84 3.51 24.25
N GLY A 429 17.07 4.02 25.46
CA GLY A 429 16.02 4.46 26.38
C GLY A 429 15.39 3.33 27.22
N ILE A 430 16.02 2.15 27.26
CA ILE A 430 15.57 1.01 28.07
C ILE A 430 16.12 1.13 29.49
N GLN A 431 15.26 1.21 30.51
CA GLN A 431 15.70 1.20 31.91
C GLN A 431 15.76 -0.23 32.44
N VAL A 432 16.95 -0.67 32.83
CA VAL A 432 17.19 -1.92 33.55
C VAL A 432 17.16 -1.63 35.04
N SER A 433 16.08 -1.99 35.75
CA SER A 433 16.03 -1.78 37.20
C SER A 433 16.85 -2.86 37.92
N VAL A 434 18.09 -2.53 38.31
CA VAL A 434 18.82 -3.33 39.30
C VAL A 434 18.20 -3.04 40.66
N LEU A 435 17.44 -3.98 41.22
CA LEU A 435 17.01 -3.90 42.62
C LEU A 435 18.26 -3.86 43.51
N LYS A 436 18.66 -2.66 43.97
CA LYS A 436 19.64 -2.51 45.04
C LYS A 436 19.12 -3.32 46.23
N ARG A 437 19.90 -4.28 46.71
CA ARG A 437 19.64 -4.97 47.99
C ARG A 437 19.26 -3.91 49.03
N PRO A 438 18.14 -4.04 49.74
CA PRO A 438 17.83 -3.11 50.80
C PRO A 438 18.98 -3.17 51.82
N ARG A 439 19.56 -2.01 52.15
CA ARG A 439 20.48 -1.91 53.29
C ARG A 439 19.72 -2.46 54.50
N LYS A 440 20.26 -3.52 55.09
CA LYS A 440 19.77 -4.10 56.34
C LYS A 440 19.74 -2.97 57.37
N LYS A 441 18.55 -2.59 57.85
CA LYS A 441 18.45 -1.83 59.09
C LYS A 441 19.00 -2.74 60.18
N GLU A 442 20.10 -2.33 60.80
CA GLU A 442 20.49 -2.86 62.10
C GLU A 442 19.35 -2.52 63.05
N ASP A 443 18.74 -3.57 63.61
CA ASP A 443 18.09 -3.62 64.93
C ASP A 443 17.26 -4.92 64.97
N ASP A 444 17.91 -6.02 65.36
CA ASP A 444 17.32 -6.93 66.34
C ASP A 444 18.37 -7.90 66.91
N LYS A 445 18.41 -7.98 68.24
CA LYS A 445 19.33 -8.83 69.02
C LYS A 445 18.61 -10.13 69.36
N ASP A 446 18.58 -11.07 68.42
CA ASP A 446 18.56 -12.53 68.69
C ASP A 446 18.46 -13.31 67.38
N TYR A 447 19.61 -13.67 66.79
CA TYR A 447 19.65 -14.72 65.78
C TYR A 447 21.03 -15.35 65.69
N THR A 448 21.15 -16.60 66.14
CA THR A 448 22.30 -17.48 65.90
C THR A 448 22.15 -18.23 64.57
N PRO A 449 23.19 -18.31 63.71
CA PRO A 449 23.08 -18.87 62.37
C PRO A 449 23.28 -20.40 62.35
N PRO A 450 22.57 -21.17 61.49
CA PRO A 450 23.03 -22.51 61.14
C PRO A 450 24.15 -22.45 60.08
N LYS A 451 25.16 -23.29 60.29
CA LYS A 451 26.35 -23.45 59.45
C LYS A 451 26.05 -24.21 58.15
N LYS A 452 26.53 -23.63 57.04
CA LYS A 452 27.01 -24.23 55.76
C LYS A 452 26.50 -25.61 55.33
N GLY A 453 25.79 -25.61 54.19
CA GLY A 453 25.83 -26.64 53.16
C GLY A 453 25.60 -26.00 51.79
N ARG A 454 26.64 -25.94 50.95
CA ARG A 454 26.60 -25.43 49.56
C ARG A 454 25.97 -26.47 48.64
N THR A 455 24.96 -26.07 47.87
CA THR A 455 24.80 -26.41 46.44
C THR A 455 24.03 -25.26 45.79
N ASP A 456 24.75 -24.32 45.17
CA ASP A 456 24.16 -23.16 44.50
C ASP A 456 23.57 -23.59 43.15
N ALA A 457 22.25 -23.79 43.13
CA ALA A 457 21.41 -23.76 41.94
C ALA A 457 20.09 -23.11 42.35
N ASP A 458 19.95 -21.81 42.12
CA ASP A 458 18.65 -21.14 42.15
C ASP A 458 18.54 -20.14 40.98
N PRO A 459 17.80 -20.48 39.91
CA PRO A 459 17.66 -19.67 38.72
C PRO A 459 16.38 -18.81 38.82
N GLN A 460 16.44 -17.65 39.47
CA GLN A 460 15.36 -16.65 39.36
C GLN A 460 15.82 -15.26 39.82
N TYR A 461 16.47 -14.52 38.94
CA TYR A 461 16.62 -13.07 39.08
C TYR A 461 16.74 -12.42 37.71
N LEU A 462 15.62 -12.07 37.09
CA LEU A 462 15.61 -11.15 35.94
C LEU A 462 15.04 -9.79 36.39
N PRO A 463 15.79 -8.69 36.23
CA PRO A 463 15.33 -7.36 36.61
C PRO A 463 14.14 -6.92 35.73
N ARG A 464 13.21 -6.17 36.33
CA ARG A 464 12.03 -5.64 35.64
C ARG A 464 12.49 -4.55 34.66
N LEU A 465 12.34 -4.78 33.36
CA LEU A 465 12.63 -3.79 32.33
C LEU A 465 11.46 -2.81 32.25
N LYS A 466 11.72 -1.52 32.45
CA LYS A 466 10.75 -0.46 32.17
C LYS A 466 11.37 0.45 31.12
N LEU A 467 10.63 0.71 30.05
CA LEU A 467 11.05 1.71 29.08
C LEU A 467 10.67 3.10 29.61
N ALA A 468 11.57 4.07 29.53
CA ALA A 468 11.28 5.42 30.05
C ALA A 468 10.14 6.07 29.23
N SER A 469 9.08 6.50 29.91
CA SER A 469 8.01 7.30 29.31
C SER A 469 8.54 8.71 29.04
N THR A 470 8.53 9.14 27.78
CA THR A 470 8.71 10.55 27.42
C THR A 470 7.45 11.30 27.87
N ARG A 471 7.55 12.04 28.97
CA ARG A 471 6.58 13.09 29.28
C ARG A 471 6.65 14.11 28.15
N SER A 472 5.52 14.33 27.49
CA SER A 472 5.31 15.42 26.53
C SER A 472 5.66 16.75 27.20
N ALA A 473 6.61 17.49 26.62
CA ALA A 473 6.80 18.89 26.93
C ALA A 473 5.59 19.70 26.44
N PRO A 474 5.18 20.78 27.13
CA PRO A 474 4.09 21.63 26.68
C PRO A 474 4.45 22.28 25.34
N SER A 475 3.47 22.31 24.43
CA SER A 475 3.62 22.85 23.07
C SER A 475 3.98 24.34 23.07
N PRO A 476 4.90 24.81 22.20
CA PRO A 476 5.09 26.23 21.95
C PRO A 476 3.86 26.84 21.26
N PRO A 477 3.59 28.15 21.43
CA PRO A 477 2.47 28.81 20.79
C PRO A 477 2.57 28.75 19.26
N PRO A 478 1.43 28.78 18.54
CA PRO A 478 1.41 28.62 17.09
C PRO A 478 2.16 29.77 16.40
N PRO A 479 2.91 29.49 15.32
CA PRO A 479 3.54 30.53 14.53
C PRO A 479 2.47 31.39 13.84
N GLN A 480 2.66 32.71 13.85
CA GLN A 480 1.86 33.64 13.10
C GLN A 480 1.92 33.30 11.60
N SER A 481 0.76 33.37 10.95
CA SER A 481 0.60 33.08 9.51
C SER A 481 1.52 33.96 8.65
N PRO A 482 2.25 33.39 7.68
CA PRO A 482 3.06 34.17 6.76
C PRO A 482 2.16 34.97 5.79
N PRO A 483 2.64 36.11 5.25
CA PRO A 483 1.89 36.84 4.23
C PRO A 483 1.80 36.01 2.94
N MET A 484 0.71 36.21 2.19
CA MET A 484 0.41 35.49 0.94
C MET A 484 1.58 35.51 -0.05
N SER A 485 1.82 34.38 -0.71
CA SER A 485 2.78 34.27 -1.80
C SER A 485 2.25 34.89 -3.10
N GLU A 486 3.17 35.43 -3.90
CA GLU A 486 2.96 36.17 -5.16
C GLU A 486 2.24 35.37 -6.27
N LEU A 487 1.98 34.08 -6.07
CA LEU A 487 1.29 33.19 -7.02
C LEU A 487 -0.24 33.13 -6.83
N GLN A 488 -0.81 33.83 -5.84
CA GLN A 488 -2.26 33.99 -5.68
C GLN A 488 -2.86 35.18 -6.43
N MET A 489 -2.06 35.98 -7.15
CA MET A 489 -2.54 37.16 -7.89
C MET A 489 -2.98 36.89 -9.34
N LEU A 490 -2.76 35.70 -9.92
CA LEU A 490 -3.03 35.44 -11.33
C LEU A 490 -4.41 34.83 -11.67
N TRP A 491 -5.30 34.60 -10.70
CA TRP A 491 -6.62 34.01 -10.97
C TRP A 491 -7.75 34.59 -10.11
N SER A 492 -8.01 35.89 -10.26
CA SER A 492 -9.26 36.49 -9.76
C SER A 492 -10.15 36.92 -10.93
N PRO A 493 -11.45 36.52 -10.97
CA PRO A 493 -12.39 37.01 -11.97
C PRO A 493 -12.79 38.47 -11.67
N PRO A 494 -13.11 39.30 -12.68
CA PRO A 494 -13.50 40.68 -12.44
C PRO A 494 -14.87 40.73 -11.74
N SER A 495 -14.93 41.39 -10.59
CA SER A 495 -16.15 41.65 -9.85
C SER A 495 -17.03 42.67 -10.58
N SER A 496 -18.27 42.29 -10.84
CA SER A 496 -19.34 43.15 -11.33
C SER A 496 -19.74 44.20 -10.26
N SER A 497 -19.47 45.48 -10.53
CA SER A 497 -20.11 46.59 -9.83
C SER A 497 -21.13 47.26 -10.76
N SER A 498 -22.42 47.10 -10.45
CA SER A 498 -23.48 47.92 -11.05
C SER A 498 -23.65 49.21 -10.22
N PRO A 499 -23.98 50.35 -10.86
CA PRO A 499 -23.83 51.67 -10.26
C PRO A 499 -25.12 52.16 -9.59
N SER A 500 -24.97 52.82 -8.43
CA SER A 500 -26.03 53.65 -7.84
C SER A 500 -25.90 55.10 -8.31
N THR A 501 -26.99 55.58 -8.89
CA THR A 501 -27.28 56.91 -9.42
C THR A 501 -27.06 58.03 -8.42
N THR A 502 -26.45 59.15 -8.83
CA THR A 502 -26.87 60.49 -8.38
C THR A 502 -26.63 61.50 -9.51
N THR A 503 -27.74 62.04 -9.98
CA THR A 503 -27.88 63.05 -11.04
C THR A 503 -27.50 64.43 -10.50
N ARG A 504 -26.68 65.20 -11.22
CA ARG A 504 -26.71 66.67 -11.14
C ARG A 504 -26.43 67.28 -12.51
N VAL A 505 -27.41 68.04 -12.99
CA VAL A 505 -27.47 68.76 -14.27
C VAL A 505 -27.00 70.21 -14.08
N ARG A 506 -26.54 70.80 -15.21
CA ARG A 506 -26.27 72.22 -15.56
C ARG A 506 -24.80 72.63 -15.48
N ASN A 507 -24.24 73.46 -16.36
CA ASN A 507 -24.44 73.89 -17.77
C ASN A 507 -23.16 74.71 -18.12
N PRO A 508 -22.89 75.07 -19.38
CA PRO A 508 -21.56 75.47 -19.85
C PRO A 508 -21.35 77.00 -19.85
N SER A 509 -20.08 77.45 -19.85
CA SER A 509 -19.65 78.66 -20.56
C SER A 509 -18.14 78.91 -20.51
N ALA A 510 -17.57 79.08 -21.71
CA ALA A 510 -16.63 80.13 -22.14
C ALA A 510 -15.19 80.21 -21.59
N GLY A 511 -14.23 80.20 -22.54
CA GLY A 511 -13.27 81.31 -22.64
C GLY A 511 -11.78 80.96 -22.83
N GLY A 512 -11.24 81.30 -24.00
CA GLY A 512 -9.84 81.73 -24.20
C GLY A 512 -8.83 80.62 -24.54
N ARG A 513 -8.45 80.41 -25.81
CA ARG A 513 -7.35 81.07 -26.59
C ARG A 513 -5.91 80.76 -26.12
N SER A 514 -5.13 80.21 -27.08
CA SER A 514 -3.74 80.59 -27.44
C SER A 514 -2.62 80.22 -26.43
N ALA A 515 -1.42 79.72 -26.74
CA ALA A 515 -0.65 79.42 -27.97
C ALA A 515 0.65 78.68 -27.56
N GLY A 516 1.42 78.22 -28.56
CA GLY A 516 2.86 77.87 -28.48
C GLY A 516 3.08 76.37 -28.26
N GLY A 517 3.56 75.59 -29.23
CA GLY A 517 4.89 75.68 -29.85
C GLY A 517 5.84 74.76 -29.06
N GLY A 518 6.61 73.83 -29.60
CA GLY A 518 6.95 73.36 -30.94
C GLY A 518 7.98 72.23 -30.74
N GLY A 519 8.29 71.48 -31.80
CA GLY A 519 9.36 70.49 -31.82
C GLY A 519 8.87 69.08 -32.11
#